data_AF-A0A7K8UPC4-F1
#
_entry.id   AF-A0A7K8UPC4-F1
#
_cell.length_a   1.000
_cell.length_b   1.000
_cell.length_c   1.000
_cell.angle_alpha   90.00
_cell.angle_beta   90.00
_cell.angle_gamma   90.00
#
_symmetry.space_group_name_H-M   'P 1'
#
loop_
_entity.id
_entity.type
_entity.pdbx_description
1 polymer ?
#
loop_
_entity_poly.entity_id
_entity_poly.type
_entity_poly.pdbx_seq_one_letter_code
_entity_poly.pdbx_strand_id
1 'polypeptide(L)'
;NKHKFSTYVVASGHQYGAGEGVLHYFFKIGWLSETPAIPVFGDGNNFIPTIHVLDLAAVLQNIADHRPRSHYILAVDVSMHTLQELIKCISKNVGPGKIEKIPKENAFLSKELTQMHLDMLLVNLRMESMFLKETFNIKWVAQAGLVENIEQIIKEYKQSRGLMPLKVCIHGPPGVGKSTIAEELCKHYKLHHIKINDVISETIANLEKIVASKELDSDRVGEEGKDDEEEEGENVEAAHELLTRMKESMEQNAGRLGDQYVVKFVKDKLKSMPCRNQGYILDGFPETYDQAKELFNLENEDEEEEIKGKIPKCDKLITPEFVVSLTASDEFLINRIINLPEKIVAGTHYTQDRFLQSLNLFRELNTDDKTVLNYFDELEIHPQFIDVAKFEDPDNRFIVKEIIKEIGEPRNYGLTDEEKENLERKTAEERLVKEAQEKAERERKEAEERAERIANWEEWNKHLEEVKRQEQELLEAQSIPLRNYLMKNVMPTLMQGINECCRIRPDDPVDFLAEYLFKNSPDIE
;
A
#
# COMPACT_ATOMS: atom_id res chain seq x y z
N ASN A 1 15.34 46.73 -35.45
CA ASN A 1 15.25 45.29 -35.10
C ASN A 1 14.30 44.46 -35.96
N LYS A 2 13.14 44.94 -36.46
CA LYS A 2 12.21 44.13 -37.30
C LYS A 2 12.84 43.40 -38.50
N HIS A 3 13.96 43.87 -39.06
CA HIS A 3 14.69 43.21 -40.16
C HIS A 3 15.79 42.20 -39.71
N LYS A 4 15.95 41.94 -38.41
CA LYS A 4 16.93 40.96 -37.88
C LYS A 4 16.31 39.68 -37.31
N PHE A 5 15.02 39.70 -36.99
CA PHE A 5 14.30 38.56 -36.43
C PHE A 5 12.94 38.42 -37.13
N SER A 6 12.70 37.25 -37.72
CA SER A 6 11.40 36.85 -38.28
C SER A 6 10.60 36.10 -37.21
N THR A 7 9.51 36.70 -36.74
CA THR A 7 8.58 36.03 -35.83
C THR A 7 7.66 35.09 -36.61
N TYR A 8 7.43 33.90 -36.06
CA TYR A 8 6.41 32.95 -36.49
C TYR A 8 5.54 32.61 -35.30
N VAL A 9 4.23 32.46 -35.52
CA VAL A 9 3.26 32.05 -34.51
C VAL A 9 2.67 30.72 -34.95
N VAL A 10 2.87 29.69 -34.14
CA VAL A 10 2.31 28.35 -34.36
C VAL A 10 1.22 28.13 -33.32
N ALA A 11 -0.02 27.98 -33.78
CA ALA A 11 -1.14 27.57 -32.93
C ALA A 11 -1.23 26.04 -33.01
N SER A 12 -0.95 25.33 -31.91
CA SER A 12 -1.11 23.87 -31.86
C SER A 12 -2.55 23.49 -31.49
N GLY A 13 -2.97 22.30 -31.93
CA GLY A 13 -4.04 21.57 -31.24
C GLY A 13 -3.64 21.13 -29.82
N HIS A 14 -4.52 20.38 -29.18
CA HIS A 14 -4.25 19.71 -27.91
C HIS A 14 -3.17 18.64 -28.10
N GLN A 15 -2.14 18.70 -27.26
CA GLN A 15 -0.93 17.90 -27.42
C GLN A 15 -1.10 16.52 -26.75
N TYR A 16 -0.86 15.47 -27.52
CA TYR A 16 -0.86 14.06 -27.09
C TYR A 16 0.42 13.34 -27.55
N GLY A 17 0.62 12.11 -27.09
CA GLY A 17 1.94 11.46 -27.08
C GLY A 17 2.81 11.97 -25.92
N ALA A 18 3.60 11.06 -25.34
CA ALA A 18 4.57 11.35 -24.27
C ALA A 18 4.09 12.21 -23.08
N GLY A 19 3.00 11.85 -22.38
CA GLY A 19 2.75 12.43 -21.04
C GLY A 19 1.45 12.11 -20.29
N GLU A 20 0.25 12.37 -20.80
CA GLU A 20 -0.13 13.09 -22.02
C GLU A 20 -1.04 14.27 -21.67
N GLY A 21 -0.43 15.42 -21.37
CA GLY A 21 -1.09 16.72 -21.24
C GLY A 21 -2.46 16.68 -20.54
N VAL A 22 -3.50 17.10 -21.28
CA VAL A 22 -4.87 17.26 -20.80
C VAL A 22 -5.61 15.92 -20.67
N LEU A 23 -5.25 14.92 -21.49
CA LEU A 23 -5.91 13.60 -21.50
C LEU A 23 -5.43 12.68 -20.36
N HIS A 24 -4.34 13.04 -19.70
CA HIS A 24 -3.74 12.30 -18.57
C HIS A 24 -4.76 11.81 -17.53
N TYR A 25 -5.74 12.64 -17.17
CA TYR A 25 -6.81 12.29 -16.22
C TYR A 25 -7.59 11.02 -16.62
N PHE A 26 -8.00 10.92 -17.88
CA PHE A 26 -8.74 9.74 -18.38
C PHE A 26 -7.86 8.50 -18.45
N PHE A 27 -6.59 8.66 -18.87
CA PHE A 27 -5.62 7.56 -18.86
C PHE A 27 -5.32 7.07 -17.44
N LYS A 28 -5.23 7.97 -16.45
CA LYS A 28 -5.01 7.61 -15.04
C LYS A 28 -6.20 6.84 -14.46
N ILE A 29 -7.43 7.34 -14.66
CA ILE A 29 -8.64 6.67 -14.16
C ILE A 29 -8.82 5.29 -14.83
N GLY A 30 -8.64 5.20 -16.15
CA GLY A 30 -8.68 3.90 -16.85
C GLY A 30 -7.66 2.91 -16.29
N TRP A 31 -6.41 3.36 -16.12
CA TRP A 31 -5.31 2.56 -15.60
C TRP A 31 -5.55 2.04 -14.18
N LEU A 32 -6.02 2.92 -13.29
CA LEU A 32 -6.32 2.56 -11.91
C LEU A 32 -7.60 1.71 -11.80
N SER A 33 -8.49 1.81 -12.80
CA SER A 33 -9.75 1.04 -12.89
C SER A 33 -10.66 1.21 -11.66
N GLU A 34 -10.54 2.35 -10.97
CA GLU A 34 -11.30 2.72 -9.77
C GLU A 34 -12.80 2.92 -10.05
N THR A 35 -13.16 3.26 -11.29
CA THR A 35 -14.55 3.48 -11.72
C THR A 35 -14.98 2.45 -12.78
N PRO A 36 -16.25 1.99 -12.76
CA PRO A 36 -16.75 1.00 -13.73
C PRO A 36 -16.94 1.57 -15.14
N ALA A 37 -16.85 2.89 -15.31
CA ALA A 37 -16.88 3.63 -16.56
C ALA A 37 -15.98 4.87 -16.46
N ILE A 38 -15.46 5.36 -17.59
CA ILE A 38 -14.72 6.63 -17.63
C ILE A 38 -15.70 7.80 -17.86
N PRO A 39 -15.65 8.88 -17.06
CA PRO A 39 -16.55 10.03 -17.22
C PRO A 39 -16.27 10.81 -18.51
N VAL A 40 -17.34 11.18 -19.21
CA VAL A 40 -17.37 12.13 -20.34
C VAL A 40 -18.10 13.39 -19.87
N PHE A 41 -17.44 14.54 -19.96
CA PHE A 41 -18.00 15.80 -19.46
C PHE A 41 -19.01 16.40 -20.45
N GLY A 42 -20.29 16.43 -20.05
CA GLY A 42 -21.39 16.84 -20.89
C GLY A 42 -21.70 15.86 -22.02
N ASP A 43 -22.15 16.41 -23.15
CA ASP A 43 -22.69 15.64 -24.27
C ASP A 43 -21.63 14.80 -25.00
N GLY A 44 -20.34 15.13 -24.85
CA GLY A 44 -19.20 14.49 -25.53
C GLY A 44 -19.06 14.80 -27.03
N ASN A 45 -20.07 15.42 -27.65
CA ASN A 45 -20.16 15.70 -29.10
C ASN A 45 -19.27 16.87 -29.58
N ASN A 46 -18.38 17.39 -28.74
CA ASN A 46 -17.51 18.53 -29.07
C ASN A 46 -16.23 18.08 -29.78
N PHE A 47 -15.85 18.81 -30.83
CA PHE A 47 -14.68 18.50 -31.65
C PHE A 47 -13.44 19.13 -31.05
N ILE A 48 -12.45 18.30 -30.73
CA ILE A 48 -11.19 18.72 -30.08
C ILE A 48 -10.07 18.60 -31.12
N PRO A 49 -9.48 19.72 -31.59
CA PRO A 49 -8.35 19.66 -32.50
C PRO A 49 -7.11 19.20 -31.72
N THR A 50 -6.40 18.19 -32.25
CA THR A 50 -5.27 17.53 -31.59
C THR A 50 -3.99 17.61 -32.44
N ILE A 51 -2.82 17.36 -31.83
CA ILE A 51 -1.56 17.07 -32.54
C ILE A 51 -0.59 16.26 -31.66
N HIS A 52 0.13 15.31 -32.25
CA HIS A 52 1.17 14.56 -31.55
C HIS A 52 2.40 15.44 -31.23
N VAL A 53 3.00 15.29 -30.05
CA VAL A 53 4.15 16.13 -29.61
C VAL A 53 5.34 16.04 -30.59
N LEU A 54 5.64 14.86 -31.13
CA LEU A 54 6.71 14.69 -32.13
C LEU A 54 6.36 15.33 -33.48
N ASP A 55 5.09 15.31 -33.88
CA ASP A 55 4.65 15.94 -35.13
C ASP A 55 4.66 17.46 -35.01
N LEU A 56 4.27 18.01 -33.85
CA LEU A 56 4.43 19.43 -33.54
C LEU A 56 5.92 19.85 -33.55
N ALA A 57 6.81 19.02 -33.01
CA ALA A 57 8.26 19.27 -33.07
C ALA A 57 8.78 19.24 -34.52
N ALA A 58 8.33 18.29 -35.34
CA ALA A 58 8.68 18.21 -36.76
C ALA A 58 8.16 19.42 -37.56
N VAL A 59 6.95 19.91 -37.26
CA VAL A 59 6.41 21.17 -37.82
C VAL A 59 7.30 22.37 -37.44
N LEU A 60 7.66 22.50 -36.15
CA LEU A 60 8.51 23.59 -35.67
C LEU A 60 9.91 23.58 -36.31
N GLN A 61 10.53 22.40 -36.47
CA GLN A 61 11.79 22.24 -37.18
C GLN A 61 11.65 22.68 -38.65
N ASN A 62 10.64 22.17 -39.36
CA ASN A 62 10.40 22.51 -40.77
C ASN A 62 10.20 24.02 -40.99
N ILE A 63 9.56 24.73 -40.06
CA ILE A 63 9.39 26.18 -40.10
C ILE A 63 10.72 26.92 -39.93
N ALA A 64 11.60 26.45 -39.02
CA ALA A 64 12.91 27.05 -38.79
C ALA A 64 13.85 26.92 -40.00
N ASP A 65 13.81 25.74 -40.65
CA ASP A 65 14.62 25.40 -41.82
C ASP A 65 14.13 26.10 -43.09
N HIS A 66 12.85 25.95 -43.45
CA HIS A 66 12.31 26.43 -44.74
C HIS A 66 11.82 27.88 -44.72
N ARG A 67 11.54 28.45 -43.53
CA ARG A 67 11.12 29.85 -43.32
C ARG A 67 9.97 30.29 -44.25
N PRO A 68 8.76 29.72 -44.08
CA PRO A 68 7.63 29.98 -44.95
C PRO A 68 7.23 31.46 -45.01
N ARG A 69 6.49 31.84 -46.06
CA ARG A 69 5.93 33.20 -46.20
C ARG A 69 4.79 33.48 -45.21
N SER A 70 4.11 32.44 -44.74
CA SER A 70 3.02 32.53 -43.76
C SER A 70 3.60 32.64 -42.35
N HIS A 71 3.37 33.78 -41.69
CA HIS A 71 3.84 34.02 -40.31
C HIS A 71 2.93 33.43 -39.23
N TYR A 72 1.70 33.07 -39.56
CA TYR A 72 0.78 32.32 -38.71
C TYR A 72 0.57 30.94 -39.33
N ILE A 73 0.73 29.88 -38.52
CA ILE A 73 0.63 28.49 -38.94
C ILE A 73 -0.20 27.73 -37.92
N LEU A 74 -1.11 26.91 -38.41
CA LEU A 74 -1.94 26.01 -37.60
C LEU A 74 -1.30 24.62 -37.62
N ALA A 75 -1.05 24.06 -36.45
CA ALA A 75 -0.46 22.75 -36.24
C ALA A 75 -1.47 21.82 -35.55
N VAL A 76 -2.30 21.18 -36.38
CA VAL A 76 -3.22 20.10 -35.99
C VAL A 76 -2.91 18.87 -36.83
N ASP A 77 -3.31 17.69 -36.38
CA ASP A 77 -3.34 16.49 -37.21
C ASP A 77 -4.52 16.51 -38.20
N VAL A 78 -4.77 15.39 -38.90
CA VAL A 78 -5.85 15.29 -39.90
C VAL A 78 -7.16 14.77 -39.27
N SER A 79 -7.15 14.42 -37.98
CA SER A 79 -8.29 13.82 -37.31
C SER A 79 -9.36 14.84 -36.93
N MET A 80 -10.60 14.38 -36.83
CA MET A 80 -11.75 15.21 -36.48
C MET A 80 -12.60 14.52 -35.42
N HIS A 81 -11.96 13.98 -34.39
CA HIS A 81 -12.64 13.22 -33.34
C HIS A 81 -13.43 14.11 -32.37
N THR A 82 -14.54 13.58 -31.89
CA THR A 82 -15.24 14.11 -30.72
C THR A 82 -14.56 13.70 -29.41
N LEU A 83 -14.79 14.46 -28.33
CA LEU A 83 -14.39 14.08 -26.98
C LEU A 83 -14.90 12.67 -26.59
N GLN A 84 -16.12 12.30 -27.03
CA GLN A 84 -16.67 10.97 -26.80
C GLN A 84 -15.87 9.87 -27.52
N GLU A 85 -15.46 10.06 -28.78
CA GLU A 85 -14.61 9.08 -29.49
C GLU A 85 -13.25 8.90 -28.82
N LEU A 86 -12.60 10.00 -28.44
CA LEU A 86 -11.30 9.97 -27.75
C LEU A 86 -11.41 9.20 -26.43
N ILE A 87 -12.42 9.50 -25.60
CA ILE A 87 -12.62 8.80 -24.32
C ILE A 87 -13.09 7.35 -24.53
N LYS A 88 -13.92 7.03 -25.55
CA LYS A 88 -14.29 5.64 -25.89
C LYS A 88 -13.06 4.83 -26.30
N CYS A 89 -12.14 5.42 -27.07
CA CYS A 89 -10.89 4.75 -27.47
C CYS A 89 -9.94 4.54 -26.27
N ILE A 90 -9.76 5.54 -25.41
CA ILE A 90 -8.99 5.40 -24.16
C ILE A 90 -9.62 4.33 -23.25
N SER A 91 -10.94 4.35 -23.06
CA SER A 91 -11.64 3.37 -22.22
C SER A 91 -11.53 1.95 -22.77
N LYS A 92 -11.63 1.75 -24.10
CA LYS A 92 -11.48 0.42 -24.74
C LYS A 92 -10.06 -0.14 -24.64
N ASN A 93 -9.02 0.70 -24.61
CA ASN A 93 -7.61 0.26 -24.68
C ASN A 93 -6.85 0.33 -23.35
N VAL A 94 -7.32 1.14 -22.39
CA VAL A 94 -6.66 1.37 -21.08
C VAL A 94 -7.61 1.16 -19.91
N GLY A 95 -8.93 1.29 -20.10
CA GLY A 95 -9.93 1.29 -19.02
C GLY A 95 -10.91 0.10 -19.03
N PRO A 96 -12.09 0.26 -18.42
CA PRO A 96 -13.12 -0.78 -18.32
C PRO A 96 -13.98 -0.93 -19.60
N GLY A 97 -13.60 -0.31 -20.72
CA GLY A 97 -14.38 -0.28 -21.97
C GLY A 97 -15.63 0.61 -21.95
N LYS A 98 -16.25 0.83 -20.79
CA LYS A 98 -17.47 1.63 -20.62
C LYS A 98 -17.17 3.12 -20.40
N ILE A 99 -18.13 3.96 -20.77
CA ILE A 99 -18.10 5.42 -20.62
C ILE A 99 -19.43 5.92 -20.04
N GLU A 100 -19.40 6.98 -19.24
CA GLU A 100 -20.58 7.55 -18.59
C GLU A 100 -20.63 9.06 -18.84
N LYS A 101 -21.77 9.58 -19.32
CA LYS A 101 -21.93 11.03 -19.55
C LYS A 101 -22.36 11.72 -18.25
N ILE A 102 -21.55 12.66 -17.77
CA ILE A 102 -21.82 13.39 -16.52
C ILE A 102 -22.02 14.89 -16.78
N PRO A 103 -22.84 15.60 -15.98
CA PRO A 103 -23.02 17.05 -16.10
C PRO A 103 -21.70 17.83 -16.04
N LYS A 104 -21.62 18.96 -16.75
CA LYS A 104 -20.40 19.79 -16.84
C LYS A 104 -20.03 20.38 -15.48
N GLU A 105 -21.04 20.59 -14.65
CA GLU A 105 -20.98 21.04 -13.26
C GLU A 105 -20.16 20.08 -12.39
N ASN A 106 -20.28 18.76 -12.62
CA ASN A 106 -19.55 17.74 -11.87
C ASN A 106 -18.05 17.72 -12.22
N ALA A 107 -17.66 18.25 -13.39
CA ALA A 107 -16.25 18.34 -13.77
C ALA A 107 -15.44 19.22 -12.81
N PHE A 108 -16.05 20.31 -12.33
CA PHE A 108 -15.46 21.25 -11.36
C PHE A 108 -15.32 20.67 -9.94
N LEU A 109 -15.90 19.50 -9.65
CA LEU A 109 -15.71 18.79 -8.38
C LEU A 109 -14.42 17.95 -8.37
N SER A 110 -13.82 17.69 -9.54
CA SER A 110 -12.59 16.89 -9.63
C SER A 110 -11.36 17.73 -9.26
N LYS A 111 -10.65 17.33 -8.19
CA LYS A 111 -9.43 18.01 -7.71
C LYS A 111 -8.26 17.98 -8.70
N GLU A 112 -8.28 17.02 -9.63
CA GLU A 112 -7.18 16.76 -10.57
C GLU A 112 -7.24 17.59 -11.87
N LEU A 113 -8.41 18.16 -12.20
CA LEU A 113 -8.57 19.01 -13.38
C LEU A 113 -8.55 20.48 -12.98
N THR A 114 -7.55 21.21 -13.49
CA THR A 114 -7.54 22.67 -13.39
C THR A 114 -8.66 23.25 -14.26
N GLN A 115 -9.17 24.44 -13.93
CA GLN A 115 -10.13 25.15 -14.77
C GLN A 115 -9.64 25.26 -16.23
N MET A 116 -8.34 25.51 -16.44
CA MET A 116 -7.73 25.56 -17.76
C MET A 116 -7.81 24.23 -18.52
N HIS A 117 -7.75 23.08 -17.84
CA HIS A 117 -7.97 21.76 -18.45
C HIS A 117 -9.44 21.55 -18.82
N LEU A 118 -10.38 22.02 -17.99
CA LEU A 118 -11.82 21.97 -18.28
C LEU A 118 -12.18 22.85 -19.47
N ASP A 119 -11.67 24.09 -19.51
CA ASP A 119 -11.85 25.01 -20.64
C ASP A 119 -11.32 24.39 -21.95
N MET A 120 -10.18 23.69 -21.91
CA MET A 120 -9.63 22.93 -23.06
C MET A 120 -10.52 21.74 -23.47
N LEU A 121 -10.97 20.91 -22.52
CA LEU A 121 -11.80 19.75 -22.80
C LEU A 121 -13.21 20.09 -23.32
N LEU A 122 -13.71 21.29 -23.01
CA LEU A 122 -15.01 21.79 -23.47
C LEU A 122 -14.92 22.59 -24.80
N VAL A 123 -13.73 22.69 -25.41
CA VAL A 123 -13.56 23.27 -26.75
C VAL A 123 -14.38 22.48 -27.78
N ASN A 124 -15.08 23.21 -28.66
CA ASN A 124 -15.75 22.65 -29.84
C ASN A 124 -15.29 23.41 -31.10
N LEU A 125 -14.15 23.00 -31.67
CA LEU A 125 -13.52 23.66 -32.80
C LEU A 125 -13.10 22.64 -33.87
N ARG A 126 -13.71 22.74 -35.05
CA ARG A 126 -13.28 22.01 -36.25
C ARG A 126 -12.22 22.82 -36.99
N MET A 127 -11.06 22.21 -37.22
CA MET A 127 -9.86 22.86 -37.75
C MET A 127 -9.12 21.91 -38.70
N GLU A 128 -8.51 22.44 -39.77
CA GLU A 128 -7.65 21.66 -40.68
C GLU A 128 -6.40 22.46 -41.07
N SER A 129 -5.23 21.81 -41.05
CA SER A 129 -3.94 22.41 -41.41
C SER A 129 -3.57 22.20 -42.89
N MET A 130 -4.30 22.81 -43.83
CA MET A 130 -4.03 22.72 -45.28
C MET A 130 -2.53 23.00 -45.61
N PHE A 131 -1.97 24.05 -45.01
CA PHE A 131 -0.60 24.51 -45.29
C PHE A 131 0.49 23.48 -44.97
N LEU A 132 0.28 22.58 -43.99
CA LEU A 132 1.29 21.60 -43.59
C LEU A 132 1.43 20.46 -44.59
N LYS A 133 0.31 19.98 -45.14
CA LYS A 133 0.27 18.86 -46.12
C LYS A 133 0.98 19.21 -47.42
N GLU A 134 0.90 20.47 -47.86
CA GLU A 134 1.41 20.92 -49.16
C GLU A 134 2.82 21.51 -49.12
N THR A 135 3.25 22.09 -47.98
CA THR A 135 4.48 22.88 -47.90
C THR A 135 5.67 22.13 -47.29
N PHE A 136 5.45 21.11 -46.46
CA PHE A 136 6.51 20.48 -45.66
C PHE A 136 6.56 18.96 -45.83
N ASN A 137 7.76 18.42 -46.00
CA ASN A 137 8.01 16.97 -46.05
C ASN A 137 8.14 16.39 -44.63
N ILE A 138 7.03 16.41 -43.88
CA ILE A 138 6.97 15.90 -42.50
C ILE A 138 6.84 14.38 -42.52
N LYS A 139 7.72 13.70 -41.78
CA LYS A 139 7.54 12.29 -41.40
C LYS A 139 6.58 12.23 -40.21
N TRP A 140 5.29 12.13 -40.50
CA TRP A 140 4.26 12.08 -39.47
C TRP A 140 4.35 10.80 -38.64
N VAL A 141 4.10 10.92 -37.35
CA VAL A 141 4.01 9.82 -36.39
C VAL A 141 2.54 9.39 -36.20
N ALA A 142 1.64 10.36 -36.03
CA ALA A 142 0.20 10.10 -35.84
C ALA A 142 -0.67 11.01 -36.72
N GLN A 143 -0.45 10.97 -38.05
CA GLN A 143 -1.19 11.81 -39.00
C GLN A 143 -2.71 11.63 -38.92
N ALA A 144 -3.15 10.41 -38.61
CA ALA A 144 -4.55 10.02 -38.51
C ALA A 144 -5.20 10.32 -37.14
N GLY A 145 -4.45 10.88 -36.19
CA GLY A 145 -4.95 11.22 -34.85
C GLY A 145 -4.68 10.16 -33.79
N LEU A 146 -5.19 10.41 -32.59
CA LEU A 146 -4.99 9.55 -31.42
C LEU A 146 -5.70 8.19 -31.53
N VAL A 147 -6.85 8.11 -32.21
CA VAL A 147 -7.69 6.90 -32.22
C VAL A 147 -7.02 5.76 -32.99
N GLU A 148 -6.50 6.02 -34.18
CA GLU A 148 -5.82 5.03 -35.03
C GLU A 148 -4.44 4.64 -34.49
N ASN A 149 -3.72 5.58 -33.85
CA ASN A 149 -2.37 5.38 -33.35
C ASN A 149 -2.31 4.95 -31.86
N ILE A 150 -3.45 4.65 -31.22
CA ILE A 150 -3.59 4.46 -29.77
C ILE A 150 -2.62 3.43 -29.17
N GLU A 151 -2.31 2.35 -29.89
CA GLU A 151 -1.36 1.33 -29.46
C GLU A 151 0.07 1.86 -29.24
N GLN A 152 0.54 2.75 -30.12
CA GLN A 152 1.86 3.36 -29.99
C GLN A 152 1.84 4.38 -28.84
N ILE A 153 0.79 5.18 -28.78
CA ILE A 153 0.59 6.22 -27.77
C ILE A 153 0.59 5.60 -26.36
N ILE A 154 -0.09 4.46 -26.16
CA ILE A 154 -0.04 3.71 -24.88
C ILE A 154 1.37 3.19 -24.55
N LYS A 155 2.17 2.78 -25.56
CA LYS A 155 3.56 2.33 -25.35
C LYS A 155 4.44 3.51 -24.93
N GLU A 156 4.28 4.67 -25.56
CA GLU A 156 4.95 5.93 -25.18
C GLU A 156 4.51 6.41 -23.79
N TYR A 157 3.21 6.31 -23.47
CA TYR A 157 2.66 6.65 -22.15
C TYR A 157 3.30 5.80 -21.05
N LYS A 158 3.28 4.47 -21.22
CA LYS A 158 3.90 3.50 -20.30
C LYS A 158 5.39 3.81 -20.08
N GLN A 159 6.14 4.02 -21.15
CA GLN A 159 7.57 4.37 -21.08
C GLN A 159 7.83 5.71 -20.40
N SER A 160 7.09 6.77 -20.76
CA SER A 160 7.29 8.13 -20.23
C SER A 160 7.05 8.26 -18.72
N ARG A 161 6.23 7.36 -18.16
CA ARG A 161 5.82 7.35 -16.75
C ARG A 161 6.43 6.20 -15.93
N GLY A 162 7.22 5.32 -16.55
CA GLY A 162 7.76 4.11 -15.90
C GLY A 162 6.71 3.05 -15.55
N LEU A 163 5.52 3.13 -16.13
CA LEU A 163 4.37 2.29 -15.79
C LEU A 163 4.51 0.91 -16.44
N MET A 164 4.93 -0.09 -15.66
CA MET A 164 5.12 -1.47 -16.13
C MET A 164 4.36 -2.44 -15.21
N PRO A 165 3.48 -3.31 -15.78
CA PRO A 165 2.68 -4.25 -14.97
C PRO A 165 3.60 -5.25 -14.26
N LEU A 166 3.57 -5.24 -12.93
CA LEU A 166 4.36 -6.16 -12.11
C LEU A 166 3.61 -7.48 -11.95
N LYS A 167 4.17 -8.55 -12.53
CA LYS A 167 3.52 -9.87 -12.61
C LYS A 167 4.30 -10.89 -11.79
N VAL A 168 3.71 -11.39 -10.71
CA VAL A 168 4.36 -12.28 -9.74
C VAL A 168 3.58 -13.59 -9.60
N CYS A 169 4.29 -14.70 -9.51
CA CYS A 169 3.73 -16.01 -9.18
C CYS A 169 4.30 -16.51 -7.85
N ILE A 170 3.44 -16.84 -6.88
CA ILE A 170 3.86 -17.37 -5.57
C ILE A 170 3.52 -18.87 -5.50
N HIS A 171 4.56 -19.68 -5.56
CA HIS A 171 4.52 -21.14 -5.44
C HIS A 171 4.98 -21.58 -4.03
N GLY A 172 4.68 -22.82 -3.65
CA GLY A 172 5.07 -23.41 -2.36
C GLY A 172 3.96 -24.27 -1.74
N PRO A 173 4.25 -25.00 -0.65
CA PRO A 173 3.32 -25.97 -0.07
C PRO A 173 2.05 -25.32 0.52
N PRO A 174 0.99 -26.10 0.80
CA PRO A 174 -0.13 -25.61 1.59
C PRO A 174 0.31 -25.22 3.02
N GLY A 175 -0.37 -24.27 3.66
CA GLY A 175 -0.09 -23.85 5.04
C GLY A 175 1.11 -22.92 5.26
N VAL A 176 1.99 -22.72 4.27
CA VAL A 176 3.21 -21.89 4.40
C VAL A 176 2.94 -20.38 4.56
N GLY A 177 1.71 -19.92 4.26
CA GLY A 177 1.31 -18.51 4.32
C GLY A 177 1.41 -17.75 2.99
N LYS A 178 1.33 -18.44 1.84
CA LYS A 178 1.33 -17.84 0.49
C LYS A 178 0.38 -16.64 0.40
N SER A 179 -0.90 -16.83 0.76
CA SER A 179 -1.94 -15.79 0.69
C SER A 179 -1.66 -14.59 1.57
N THR A 180 -1.06 -14.77 2.75
CA THR A 180 -0.68 -13.67 3.65
C THR A 180 0.44 -12.81 3.05
N ILE A 181 1.44 -13.46 2.43
CA ILE A 181 2.53 -12.78 1.72
C ILE A 181 1.99 -12.09 0.45
N ALA A 182 1.11 -12.75 -0.31
CA ALA A 182 0.44 -12.19 -1.48
C ALA A 182 -0.40 -10.96 -1.13
N GLU A 183 -1.20 -11.00 -0.05
CA GLU A 183 -2.02 -9.87 0.40
C GLU A 183 -1.17 -8.66 0.79
N GLU A 184 -0.04 -8.86 1.48
CA GLU A 184 0.84 -7.75 1.87
C GLU A 184 1.61 -7.16 0.68
N LEU A 185 2.06 -8.00 -0.26
CA LEU A 185 2.66 -7.54 -1.51
C LEU A 185 1.64 -6.81 -2.41
N CYS A 186 0.39 -7.29 -2.50
CA CYS A 186 -0.67 -6.60 -3.24
C CYS A 186 -1.00 -5.22 -2.66
N LYS A 187 -0.99 -5.05 -1.33
CA LYS A 187 -1.10 -3.73 -0.68
C LYS A 187 0.08 -2.83 -1.00
N HIS A 188 1.31 -3.35 -0.92
CA HIS A 188 2.55 -2.58 -1.14
C HIS A 188 2.68 -2.10 -2.59
N TYR A 189 2.34 -2.94 -3.56
CA TYR A 189 2.52 -2.68 -4.99
C TYR A 189 1.27 -2.20 -5.72
N LYS A 190 0.10 -2.17 -5.06
CA LYS A 190 -1.23 -1.98 -5.67
C LYS A 190 -1.46 -2.94 -6.85
N LEU A 191 -1.51 -4.24 -6.54
CA LEU A 191 -1.71 -5.32 -7.51
C LEU A 191 -2.96 -6.14 -7.23
N HIS A 192 -3.46 -6.82 -8.25
CA HIS A 192 -4.58 -7.74 -8.15
C HIS A 192 -4.13 -9.07 -7.53
N HIS A 193 -4.71 -9.44 -6.38
CA HIS A 193 -4.54 -10.79 -5.81
C HIS A 193 -5.43 -11.76 -6.59
N ILE A 194 -4.81 -12.72 -7.28
CA ILE A 194 -5.50 -13.76 -8.05
C ILE A 194 -5.46 -15.07 -7.25
N LYS A 195 -6.54 -15.33 -6.51
CA LYS A 195 -6.88 -16.62 -5.89
C LYS A 195 -7.88 -17.36 -6.78
N ILE A 196 -7.70 -18.67 -6.95
CA ILE A 196 -8.57 -19.52 -7.79
C ILE A 196 -10.06 -19.37 -7.39
N ASN A 197 -10.37 -19.51 -6.10
CA ASN A 197 -11.74 -19.48 -5.59
C ASN A 197 -12.42 -18.12 -5.81
N ASP A 198 -11.66 -17.04 -5.68
CA ASP A 198 -12.17 -15.66 -5.84
C ASP A 198 -12.47 -15.40 -7.33
N VAL A 199 -11.60 -15.86 -8.24
CA VAL A 199 -11.85 -15.80 -9.70
C VAL A 199 -13.10 -16.60 -10.08
N ILE A 200 -13.26 -17.83 -9.57
CA ILE A 200 -14.46 -18.65 -9.82
C ILE A 200 -15.72 -17.96 -9.31
N SER A 201 -15.67 -17.38 -8.11
CA SER A 201 -16.81 -16.68 -7.52
C SER A 201 -17.17 -15.41 -8.31
N GLU A 202 -16.16 -14.67 -8.79
CA GLU A 202 -16.34 -13.48 -9.62
C GLU A 202 -16.88 -13.80 -11.01
N THR A 203 -16.39 -14.87 -11.68
CA THR A 203 -16.94 -15.27 -12.99
C THR A 203 -18.38 -15.75 -12.88
N ILE A 204 -18.73 -16.54 -11.85
CA ILE A 204 -20.12 -16.94 -11.59
C ILE A 204 -21.00 -15.69 -11.36
N ALA A 205 -20.59 -14.77 -10.49
CA ALA A 205 -21.36 -13.55 -10.21
C ALA A 205 -21.53 -12.63 -11.44
N ASN A 206 -20.51 -12.55 -12.30
CA ASN A 206 -20.60 -11.80 -13.56
C ASN A 206 -21.54 -12.47 -14.57
N LEU A 207 -21.51 -13.80 -14.69
CA LEU A 207 -22.42 -14.55 -15.56
C LEU A 207 -23.87 -14.47 -15.06
N GLU A 208 -24.10 -14.62 -13.75
CA GLU A 208 -25.42 -14.43 -13.14
C GLU A 208 -25.96 -13.02 -13.37
N LYS A 209 -25.11 -11.99 -13.29
CA LYS A 209 -25.48 -10.61 -13.60
C LYS A 209 -25.87 -10.41 -15.08
N ILE A 210 -25.13 -11.02 -16.01
CA ILE A 210 -25.40 -10.96 -17.46
C ILE A 210 -26.76 -11.60 -17.78
N VAL A 211 -27.07 -12.75 -17.17
CA VAL A 211 -28.38 -13.42 -17.29
C VAL A 211 -29.49 -12.54 -16.68
N ALA A 212 -29.29 -12.00 -15.47
CA ALA A 212 -30.30 -11.20 -14.77
C ALA A 212 -30.67 -9.88 -15.48
N SER A 213 -29.78 -9.27 -16.27
CA SER A 213 -30.16 -8.11 -17.12
C SER A 213 -31.27 -8.46 -18.11
N LYS A 214 -31.23 -9.65 -18.72
CA LYS A 214 -32.17 -10.08 -19.77
C LYS A 214 -33.59 -10.31 -19.24
N GLU A 215 -33.74 -10.58 -17.93
CA GLU A 215 -35.06 -10.70 -17.27
C GLU A 215 -35.74 -9.35 -16.99
N LEU A 216 -34.99 -8.24 -16.96
CA LEU A 216 -35.53 -6.91 -16.67
C LEU A 216 -35.97 -6.16 -17.94
N ASP A 217 -35.26 -6.35 -19.05
CA ASP A 217 -35.55 -5.66 -20.30
C ASP A 217 -36.70 -6.33 -21.10
N SER A 218 -37.03 -7.60 -20.82
CA SER A 218 -38.20 -8.28 -21.42
C SER A 218 -39.55 -7.63 -21.10
N ASP A 219 -39.64 -6.80 -20.05
CA ASP A 219 -40.84 -6.05 -19.67
C ASP A 219 -40.88 -4.61 -20.23
N ARG A 220 -39.87 -4.16 -21.01
CA ARG A 220 -39.73 -2.76 -21.48
C ARG A 220 -39.76 -2.59 -23.00
N VAL A 221 -40.92 -2.87 -23.60
CA VAL A 221 -41.19 -2.47 -24.99
C VAL A 221 -41.34 -0.93 -25.06
N GLY A 222 -40.31 -0.20 -25.54
CA GLY A 222 -40.34 1.27 -25.49
C GLY A 222 -39.22 2.06 -26.21
N GLU A 223 -39.09 1.88 -27.52
CA GLU A 223 -38.52 2.82 -28.54
C GLU A 223 -37.06 3.36 -28.47
N GLU A 224 -36.48 3.53 -29.67
CA GLU A 224 -35.24 4.25 -30.05
C GLU A 224 -33.87 3.74 -29.53
N GLY A 225 -33.27 2.76 -30.24
CA GLY A 225 -31.90 2.30 -29.95
C GLY A 225 -31.20 1.39 -30.98
N LYS A 226 -31.60 1.38 -32.27
CA LYS A 226 -31.00 0.48 -33.26
C LYS A 226 -29.52 0.80 -33.54
N ASP A 227 -28.65 -0.14 -33.19
CA ASP A 227 -27.58 -0.72 -34.04
C ASP A 227 -26.67 -1.70 -33.25
N ASP A 228 -26.74 -1.75 -31.91
CA ASP A 228 -25.91 -2.63 -31.04
C ASP A 228 -26.62 -3.94 -30.57
N GLU A 229 -27.92 -4.15 -30.85
CA GLU A 229 -28.74 -5.20 -30.19
C GLU A 229 -28.44 -6.66 -30.59
N GLU A 230 -27.80 -6.92 -31.74
CA GLU A 230 -27.64 -8.30 -32.25
C GLU A 230 -26.45 -9.07 -31.61
N GLU A 231 -25.35 -8.39 -31.22
CA GLU A 231 -24.18 -9.07 -30.59
C GLU A 231 -24.41 -9.44 -29.11
N GLU A 232 -25.16 -8.65 -28.34
CA GLU A 232 -25.44 -8.98 -26.92
C GLU A 232 -26.40 -10.17 -26.80
N GLY A 233 -27.29 -10.40 -27.78
CA GLY A 233 -28.31 -11.44 -27.77
C GLY A 233 -27.77 -12.87 -27.62
N GLU A 234 -26.79 -13.23 -28.45
CA GLU A 234 -26.12 -14.54 -28.45
C GLU A 234 -25.23 -14.74 -27.23
N ASN A 235 -24.54 -13.67 -26.80
CA ASN A 235 -23.57 -13.70 -25.70
C ASN A 235 -24.23 -14.10 -24.36
N VAL A 236 -25.48 -13.65 -24.10
CA VAL A 236 -26.23 -14.05 -22.89
C VAL A 236 -26.64 -15.54 -22.91
N GLU A 237 -26.95 -16.11 -24.08
CA GLU A 237 -27.33 -17.53 -24.17
C GLU A 237 -26.11 -18.45 -23.98
N ALA A 238 -24.98 -18.09 -24.59
CA ALA A 238 -23.69 -18.73 -24.32
C ALA A 238 -23.27 -18.59 -22.84
N ALA A 239 -23.45 -17.42 -22.23
CA ALA A 239 -23.19 -17.19 -20.82
C ALA A 239 -24.05 -18.09 -19.92
N HIS A 240 -25.36 -18.23 -20.21
CA HIS A 240 -26.26 -19.11 -19.47
C HIS A 240 -25.84 -20.58 -19.62
N GLU A 241 -25.52 -21.06 -20.82
CA GLU A 241 -25.12 -22.46 -21.02
C GLU A 241 -23.81 -22.79 -20.26
N LEU A 242 -22.83 -21.90 -20.32
CA LEU A 242 -21.59 -22.03 -19.55
C LEU A 242 -21.84 -22.06 -18.04
N LEU A 243 -22.74 -21.20 -17.54
CA LEU A 243 -23.14 -21.12 -16.14
C LEU A 243 -23.79 -22.43 -15.66
N THR A 244 -24.70 -23.01 -16.46
CA THR A 244 -25.32 -24.32 -16.18
C THR A 244 -24.25 -25.43 -16.12
N ARG A 245 -23.41 -25.55 -17.15
CA ARG A 245 -22.31 -26.54 -17.21
C ARG A 245 -21.33 -26.42 -16.03
N MET A 246 -21.04 -25.20 -15.57
CA MET A 246 -20.21 -24.96 -14.38
C MET A 246 -20.87 -25.46 -13.09
N LYS A 247 -22.16 -25.17 -12.87
CA LYS A 247 -22.89 -25.62 -11.68
C LYS A 247 -22.99 -27.15 -11.64
N GLU A 248 -23.34 -27.77 -12.77
CA GLU A 248 -23.34 -29.24 -12.93
C GLU A 248 -21.96 -29.86 -12.65
N SER A 249 -20.87 -29.24 -13.16
CA SER A 249 -19.50 -29.73 -12.91
C SER A 249 -19.10 -29.63 -11.43
N MET A 250 -19.45 -28.54 -10.74
CA MET A 250 -19.19 -28.40 -9.31
C MET A 250 -19.99 -29.38 -8.46
N GLU A 251 -21.26 -29.65 -8.81
CA GLU A 251 -22.09 -30.65 -8.12
C GLU A 251 -21.52 -32.07 -8.25
N GLN A 252 -21.04 -32.44 -9.45
CA GLN A 252 -20.45 -33.76 -9.71
C GLN A 252 -19.10 -33.97 -9.00
N ASN A 253 -18.27 -32.93 -8.92
CA ASN A 253 -16.90 -32.99 -8.40
C ASN A 253 -16.76 -32.49 -6.95
N ALA A 254 -17.83 -32.57 -6.15
CA ALA A 254 -17.85 -32.18 -4.72
C ALA A 254 -17.33 -30.74 -4.45
N GLY A 255 -17.67 -29.80 -5.33
CA GLY A 255 -17.31 -28.37 -5.22
C GLY A 255 -16.03 -27.96 -5.95
N ARG A 256 -15.46 -28.80 -6.82
CA ARG A 256 -14.28 -28.46 -7.64
C ARG A 256 -14.62 -28.38 -9.13
N LEU A 257 -14.28 -27.28 -9.79
CA LEU A 257 -14.27 -27.23 -11.26
C LEU A 257 -13.09 -28.04 -11.82
N GLY A 258 -13.26 -28.60 -13.01
CA GLY A 258 -12.17 -29.29 -13.72
C GLY A 258 -11.12 -28.31 -14.24
N ASP A 259 -9.85 -28.72 -14.21
CA ASP A 259 -8.66 -27.90 -14.48
C ASP A 259 -8.77 -27.01 -15.73
N GLN A 260 -9.28 -27.55 -16.85
CA GLN A 260 -9.47 -26.80 -18.11
C GLN A 260 -10.32 -25.53 -17.95
N TYR A 261 -11.39 -25.60 -17.14
CA TYR A 261 -12.22 -24.43 -16.83
C TYR A 261 -11.47 -23.44 -15.94
N VAL A 262 -10.72 -23.94 -14.95
CA VAL A 262 -9.91 -23.10 -14.04
C VAL A 262 -8.81 -22.37 -14.81
N VAL A 263 -8.05 -23.08 -15.65
CA VAL A 263 -7.04 -22.49 -16.55
C VAL A 263 -7.67 -21.42 -17.42
N LYS A 264 -8.80 -21.70 -18.08
CA LYS A 264 -9.50 -20.70 -18.90
C LYS A 264 -9.89 -19.45 -18.10
N PHE A 265 -10.56 -19.58 -16.96
CA PHE A 265 -11.01 -18.42 -16.18
C PHE A 265 -9.85 -17.60 -15.61
N VAL A 266 -8.76 -18.25 -15.19
CA VAL A 266 -7.55 -17.53 -14.78
C VAL A 266 -6.91 -16.84 -15.98
N LYS A 267 -6.85 -17.48 -17.16
CA LYS A 267 -6.30 -16.87 -18.39
C LYS A 267 -7.11 -15.66 -18.85
N ASP A 268 -8.44 -15.74 -18.82
CA ASP A 268 -9.34 -14.64 -19.14
C ASP A 268 -9.21 -13.49 -18.10
N LYS A 269 -9.05 -13.82 -16.81
CA LYS A 269 -8.76 -12.83 -15.76
C LYS A 269 -7.39 -12.16 -15.96
N LEU A 270 -6.35 -12.91 -16.32
CA LEU A 270 -5.01 -12.37 -16.62
C LEU A 270 -5.00 -11.47 -17.87
N LYS A 271 -5.85 -11.78 -18.87
CA LYS A 271 -6.08 -10.94 -20.06
C LYS A 271 -6.89 -9.66 -19.76
N SER A 272 -7.51 -9.52 -18.58
CA SER A 272 -8.28 -8.33 -18.21
C SER A 272 -7.42 -7.06 -18.09
N MET A 273 -7.99 -5.89 -18.40
CA MET A 273 -7.26 -4.61 -18.37
C MET A 273 -6.62 -4.28 -17.00
N PRO A 274 -7.26 -4.49 -15.84
CA PRO A 274 -6.63 -4.20 -14.55
C PRO A 274 -5.35 -5.03 -14.32
N CYS A 275 -5.34 -6.30 -14.75
CA CYS A 275 -4.18 -7.18 -14.67
C CYS A 275 -3.10 -6.85 -15.72
N ARG A 276 -3.48 -6.36 -16.91
CA ARG A 276 -2.55 -5.93 -17.99
C ARG A 276 -1.97 -4.51 -17.79
N ASN A 277 -2.59 -3.71 -16.92
CA ASN A 277 -2.13 -2.37 -16.56
C ASN A 277 -1.23 -2.42 -15.32
N GLN A 278 -1.80 -2.78 -14.17
CA GLN A 278 -1.12 -2.73 -12.88
C GLN A 278 -0.21 -3.94 -12.67
N GLY A 279 -0.64 -5.10 -13.17
CA GLY A 279 -0.08 -6.39 -12.85
C GLY A 279 -0.93 -7.17 -11.85
N TYR A 280 -0.37 -8.27 -11.35
CA TYR A 280 -1.08 -9.25 -10.55
C TYR A 280 -0.12 -10.06 -9.66
N ILE A 281 -0.66 -10.72 -8.64
CA ILE A 281 0.01 -11.80 -7.89
C ILE A 281 -0.85 -13.06 -7.95
N LEU A 282 -0.34 -14.12 -8.59
CA LEU A 282 -0.93 -15.46 -8.58
C LEU A 282 -0.56 -16.17 -7.28
N ASP A 283 -1.59 -16.68 -6.57
CA ASP A 283 -1.45 -17.33 -5.27
C ASP A 283 -1.69 -18.83 -5.39
N GLY A 284 -0.61 -19.62 -5.44
CA GLY A 284 -0.66 -21.08 -5.46
C GLY A 284 -1.05 -21.73 -6.79
N PHE A 285 -1.24 -20.97 -7.87
CA PHE A 285 -1.58 -21.47 -9.19
C PHE A 285 -0.58 -20.95 -10.24
N PRO A 286 -0.13 -21.77 -11.22
CA PRO A 286 -0.45 -23.18 -11.45
C PRO A 286 0.17 -24.14 -10.42
N GLU A 287 -0.45 -25.32 -10.24
CA GLU A 287 0.06 -26.41 -9.39
C GLU A 287 0.82 -27.48 -10.20
N THR A 288 0.56 -27.64 -11.51
CA THR A 288 1.24 -28.62 -12.37
C THR A 288 1.86 -28.00 -13.63
N TYR A 289 2.86 -28.70 -14.20
CA TYR A 289 3.53 -28.28 -15.44
C TYR A 289 2.55 -28.10 -16.61
N ASP A 290 1.59 -29.01 -16.77
CA ASP A 290 0.62 -28.94 -17.86
C ASP A 290 -0.37 -27.78 -17.69
N GLN A 291 -0.81 -27.47 -16.46
CA GLN A 291 -1.57 -26.24 -16.17
C GLN A 291 -0.75 -24.99 -16.49
N ALA A 292 0.54 -24.94 -16.14
CA ALA A 292 1.41 -23.80 -16.44
C ALA A 292 1.56 -23.59 -17.94
N LYS A 293 1.78 -24.68 -18.69
CA LYS A 293 1.86 -24.69 -20.15
C LYS A 293 0.55 -24.22 -20.80
N GLU A 294 -0.60 -24.75 -20.41
CA GLU A 294 -1.90 -24.35 -20.97
C GLU A 294 -2.25 -22.87 -20.65
N LEU A 295 -1.92 -22.42 -19.43
CA LEU A 295 -2.14 -21.05 -18.97
C LEU A 295 -1.28 -20.02 -19.72
N PHE A 296 0.01 -20.28 -19.90
CA PHE A 296 0.97 -19.29 -20.45
C PHE A 296 1.30 -19.47 -21.93
N ASN A 297 0.88 -20.55 -22.60
CA ASN A 297 1.02 -20.68 -24.05
C ASN A 297 0.19 -19.64 -24.82
N LEU A 298 0.77 -19.12 -25.91
CA LEU A 298 0.06 -18.37 -26.93
C LEU A 298 -1.01 -19.25 -27.60
N GLU A 299 -2.18 -18.67 -27.85
CA GLU A 299 -3.33 -19.32 -28.53
C GLU A 299 -3.27 -19.17 -30.06
N ASN A 300 -2.28 -18.45 -30.58
CA ASN A 300 -2.18 -18.15 -32.01
C ASN A 300 -1.23 -19.14 -32.72
N GLU A 301 -1.80 -19.82 -33.71
CA GLU A 301 -1.18 -20.62 -34.77
C GLU A 301 -0.58 -21.98 -34.34
N ASP A 302 -1.45 -22.97 -34.54
CA ASP A 302 -1.22 -24.24 -35.23
C ASP A 302 -0.55 -25.42 -34.50
N GLU A 303 -1.19 -26.58 -34.72
CA GLU A 303 -0.60 -27.90 -34.56
C GLU A 303 0.58 -28.06 -35.54
N GLU A 304 1.51 -28.98 -35.26
CA GLU A 304 2.76 -29.21 -36.01
C GLU A 304 3.90 -28.17 -35.82
N GLU A 305 4.64 -28.29 -34.71
CA GLU A 305 6.04 -28.78 -34.79
C GLU A 305 6.66 -29.08 -33.40
N GLU A 306 6.84 -30.36 -33.05
CA GLU A 306 7.64 -30.79 -31.88
C GLU A 306 9.17 -30.65 -32.12
N ILE A 307 9.67 -29.44 -32.39
CA ILE A 307 11.13 -29.21 -32.44
C ILE A 307 11.69 -29.06 -31.03
N LYS A 308 12.10 -30.20 -30.46
CA LYS A 308 12.83 -30.29 -29.19
C LYS A 308 14.08 -29.40 -29.20
N GLY A 309 14.18 -28.47 -28.25
CA GLY A 309 15.40 -27.69 -27.99
C GLY A 309 15.33 -26.18 -28.26
N LYS A 310 14.15 -25.56 -28.26
CA LYS A 310 13.99 -24.09 -28.17
C LYS A 310 12.91 -23.71 -27.15
N ILE A 311 13.12 -22.56 -26.52
CA ILE A 311 12.29 -21.95 -25.46
C ILE A 311 10.79 -21.98 -25.84
N PRO A 312 9.88 -22.40 -24.93
CA PRO A 312 8.45 -22.39 -25.19
C PRO A 312 7.90 -21.01 -25.60
N LYS A 313 7.00 -20.98 -26.60
CA LYS A 313 6.32 -19.74 -27.07
C LYS A 313 5.27 -19.25 -26.06
N CYS A 314 5.72 -18.62 -24.96
CA CYS A 314 4.83 -18.03 -23.96
C CYS A 314 4.22 -16.68 -24.39
N ASP A 315 3.01 -16.38 -23.90
CA ASP A 315 2.39 -15.07 -24.07
C ASP A 315 2.98 -14.07 -23.08
N LYS A 316 3.83 -13.19 -23.62
CA LYS A 316 4.53 -12.12 -22.90
C LYS A 316 3.59 -11.11 -22.23
N LEU A 317 2.31 -11.04 -22.64
CA LEU A 317 1.31 -10.23 -21.94
C LEU A 317 1.03 -10.80 -20.54
N ILE A 318 0.77 -12.11 -20.44
CA ILE A 318 0.30 -12.77 -19.20
C ILE A 318 1.41 -13.48 -18.40
N THR A 319 2.52 -13.89 -19.02
CA THR A 319 3.64 -14.59 -18.32
C THR A 319 4.22 -13.73 -17.18
N PRO A 320 4.50 -14.29 -15.98
CA PRO A 320 5.09 -13.53 -14.87
C PRO A 320 6.52 -13.03 -15.15
N GLU A 321 6.94 -11.99 -14.45
CA GLU A 321 8.34 -11.51 -14.43
C GLU A 321 9.12 -12.12 -13.26
N PHE A 322 8.45 -12.39 -12.13
CA PHE A 322 9.04 -12.97 -10.93
C PHE A 322 8.27 -14.22 -10.48
N VAL A 323 9.01 -15.26 -10.10
CA VAL A 323 8.46 -16.49 -9.51
C VAL A 323 9.12 -16.69 -8.15
N VAL A 324 8.32 -16.72 -7.08
CA VAL A 324 8.79 -16.91 -5.71
C VAL A 324 8.33 -18.28 -5.22
N SER A 325 9.27 -19.14 -4.86
CA SER A 325 9.04 -20.48 -4.33
C SER A 325 9.27 -20.48 -2.82
N LEU A 326 8.18 -20.54 -2.04
CA LEU A 326 8.25 -20.62 -0.59
C LEU A 326 8.52 -22.08 -0.16
N THR A 327 9.55 -22.27 0.65
CA THR A 327 10.02 -23.57 1.15
C THR A 327 9.91 -23.63 2.67
N ALA A 328 9.60 -24.82 3.18
CA ALA A 328 9.48 -25.14 4.61
C ALA A 328 9.56 -26.67 4.81
N SER A 329 9.89 -27.11 6.02
CA SER A 329 9.77 -28.51 6.43
C SER A 329 8.32 -28.88 6.78
N ASP A 330 7.97 -30.16 6.63
CA ASP A 330 6.61 -30.64 6.91
C ASP A 330 6.27 -30.51 8.41
N GLU A 331 7.25 -30.72 9.30
CA GLU A 331 7.14 -30.48 10.74
C GLU A 331 6.79 -29.01 11.05
N PHE A 332 7.42 -28.04 10.37
CA PHE A 332 7.14 -26.62 10.56
C PHE A 332 5.71 -26.27 10.10
N LEU A 333 5.27 -26.80 8.96
CA LEU A 333 3.94 -26.57 8.42
C LEU A 333 2.83 -27.16 9.31
N ILE A 334 3.03 -28.39 9.79
CA ILE A 334 2.13 -29.07 10.73
C ILE A 334 2.04 -28.26 12.03
N ASN A 335 3.18 -27.86 12.62
CA ASN A 335 3.20 -27.03 13.83
C ASN A 335 2.54 -25.66 13.60
N ARG A 336 2.74 -25.01 12.45
CA ARG A 336 2.11 -23.72 12.13
C ARG A 336 0.58 -23.83 12.07
N ILE A 337 0.05 -24.94 11.54
CA ILE A 337 -1.41 -25.17 11.44
C ILE A 337 -2.02 -25.57 12.79
N ILE A 338 -1.34 -26.39 13.60
CA ILE A 338 -1.80 -26.74 14.96
C ILE A 338 -1.95 -25.47 15.85
N ASN A 339 -1.14 -24.44 15.60
CA ASN A 339 -1.20 -23.16 16.31
C ASN A 339 -2.14 -22.12 15.67
N LEU A 340 -2.87 -22.44 14.59
CA LEU A 340 -3.87 -21.53 14.02
C LEU A 340 -5.16 -21.51 14.87
N PRO A 341 -5.78 -20.34 15.09
CA PRO A 341 -7.07 -20.25 15.78
C PRO A 341 -8.16 -21.08 15.08
N GLU A 342 -8.97 -21.81 15.85
CA GLU A 342 -10.07 -22.65 15.33
C GLU A 342 -11.01 -21.90 14.38
N LYS A 343 -11.20 -20.58 14.54
CA LYS A 343 -12.00 -19.73 13.64
C LYS A 343 -11.50 -19.67 12.20
N ILE A 344 -10.23 -19.98 11.94
CA ILE A 344 -9.60 -20.02 10.60
C ILE A 344 -9.59 -21.46 10.06
N VAL A 345 -9.55 -22.45 10.95
CA VAL A 345 -9.57 -23.89 10.61
C VAL A 345 -11.01 -24.39 10.34
N ALA A 346 -12.00 -23.82 11.03
CA ALA A 346 -13.41 -24.18 10.87
C ALA A 346 -13.94 -23.79 9.48
N GLY A 347 -14.26 -24.78 8.66
CA GLY A 347 -14.80 -24.60 7.31
C GLY A 347 -13.76 -24.52 6.19
N THR A 348 -12.46 -24.55 6.50
CA THR A 348 -11.39 -24.54 5.49
C THR A 348 -10.81 -25.95 5.24
N HIS A 349 -9.92 -26.08 4.25
CA HIS A 349 -9.24 -27.35 3.94
C HIS A 349 -8.19 -27.77 4.98
N TYR A 350 -7.98 -26.99 6.05
CA TYR A 350 -7.00 -27.24 7.11
C TYR A 350 -7.45 -28.29 8.16
N THR A 351 -8.49 -29.08 7.88
CA THR A 351 -8.78 -30.26 8.71
C THR A 351 -7.63 -31.27 8.58
N GLN A 352 -7.21 -31.85 9.71
CA GLN A 352 -5.91 -32.52 9.86
C GLN A 352 -5.62 -33.57 8.77
N ASP A 353 -6.59 -34.43 8.46
CA ASP A 353 -6.45 -35.47 7.42
C ASP A 353 -6.35 -34.89 6.00
N ARG A 354 -7.14 -33.84 5.68
CA ARG A 354 -7.15 -33.20 4.36
C ARG A 354 -5.87 -32.41 4.13
N PHE A 355 -5.36 -31.73 5.16
CA PHE A 355 -4.10 -31.01 5.04
C PHE A 355 -2.94 -31.95 4.73
N LEU A 356 -2.82 -33.08 5.44
CA LEU A 356 -1.76 -34.07 5.20
C LEU A 356 -1.87 -34.72 3.82
N GLN A 357 -3.09 -34.97 3.33
CA GLN A 357 -3.31 -35.44 1.94
C GLN A 357 -2.84 -34.40 0.90
N SER A 358 -3.20 -33.13 1.06
CA SER A 358 -2.74 -32.05 0.16
C SER A 358 -1.23 -31.80 0.26
N LEU A 359 -0.62 -31.98 1.43
CA LEU A 359 0.82 -31.86 1.63
C LEU A 359 1.57 -32.97 0.91
N ASN A 360 1.14 -34.23 1.08
CA ASN A 360 1.74 -35.38 0.39
C ASN A 360 1.59 -35.25 -1.14
N LEU A 361 0.40 -34.91 -1.63
CA LEU A 361 0.16 -34.67 -3.06
C LEU A 361 1.06 -33.56 -3.61
N PHE A 362 1.23 -32.46 -2.86
CA PHE A 362 2.16 -31.38 -3.24
C PHE A 362 3.61 -31.86 -3.29
N ARG A 363 4.04 -32.73 -2.37
CA ARG A 363 5.41 -33.31 -2.40
C ARG A 363 5.59 -34.24 -3.60
N GLU A 364 4.66 -35.16 -3.85
CA GLU A 364 4.68 -36.10 -4.98
C GLU A 364 4.69 -35.38 -6.34
N LEU A 365 3.93 -34.30 -6.49
CA LEU A 365 3.90 -33.49 -7.72
C LEU A 365 5.17 -32.63 -7.94
N ASN A 366 6.03 -32.45 -6.94
CA ASN A 366 7.21 -31.60 -6.99
C ASN A 366 8.54 -32.35 -6.76
N THR A 367 8.56 -33.68 -6.95
CA THR A 367 9.78 -34.51 -6.85
C THR A 367 10.44 -34.90 -8.18
N ASP A 368 9.75 -34.79 -9.32
CA ASP A 368 10.22 -35.23 -10.64
C ASP A 368 10.64 -34.06 -11.55
N ASP A 369 11.32 -34.36 -12.67
CA ASP A 369 11.84 -33.42 -13.69
C ASP A 369 10.77 -32.54 -14.40
N LYS A 370 9.51 -32.57 -13.97
CA LYS A 370 8.36 -31.82 -14.53
C LYS A 370 7.66 -30.95 -13.49
N THR A 371 8.41 -30.24 -12.64
CA THR A 371 7.79 -29.27 -11.71
C THR A 371 7.31 -28.02 -12.45
N VAL A 372 6.42 -27.24 -11.82
CA VAL A 372 6.05 -25.89 -12.27
C VAL A 372 7.27 -24.96 -12.34
N LEU A 373 8.27 -25.17 -11.48
CA LEU A 373 9.49 -24.37 -11.42
C LEU A 373 10.36 -24.61 -12.67
N ASN A 374 10.47 -25.87 -13.10
CA ASN A 374 11.20 -26.25 -14.31
C ASN A 374 10.62 -25.58 -15.58
N TYR A 375 9.29 -25.40 -15.65
CA TYR A 375 8.65 -24.66 -16.76
C TYR A 375 9.10 -23.18 -16.81
N PHE A 376 9.29 -22.55 -15.65
CA PHE A 376 9.78 -21.17 -15.58
C PHE A 376 11.29 -21.07 -15.86
N ASP A 377 12.09 -22.05 -15.43
CA ASP A 377 13.50 -22.15 -15.84
C ASP A 377 13.66 -22.36 -17.36
N GLU A 378 12.79 -23.16 -18.01
CA GLU A 378 12.72 -23.28 -19.48
C GLU A 378 12.36 -21.97 -20.20
N LEU A 379 11.72 -21.02 -19.50
CA LEU A 379 11.40 -19.67 -19.97
C LEU A 379 12.48 -18.62 -19.58
N GLU A 380 13.62 -19.05 -19.05
CA GLU A 380 14.69 -18.21 -18.49
C GLU A 380 14.29 -17.40 -17.22
N ILE A 381 13.10 -17.66 -16.65
CA ILE A 381 12.54 -17.00 -15.46
C ILE A 381 12.93 -17.80 -14.21
N HIS A 382 14.10 -17.50 -13.66
CA HIS A 382 14.71 -18.25 -12.56
C HIS A 382 13.91 -18.10 -11.24
N PRO A 383 13.36 -19.17 -10.64
CA PRO A 383 12.57 -19.08 -9.41
C PRO A 383 13.40 -18.71 -8.17
N GLN A 384 12.91 -17.77 -7.36
CA GLN A 384 13.54 -17.37 -6.10
C GLN A 384 13.07 -18.26 -4.95
N PHE A 385 13.98 -19.07 -4.40
CA PHE A 385 13.68 -19.98 -3.28
C PHE A 385 13.88 -19.29 -1.93
N ILE A 386 12.80 -19.07 -1.19
CA ILE A 386 12.83 -18.47 0.16
C ILE A 386 12.43 -19.53 1.17
N ASP A 387 13.17 -19.62 2.28
CA ASP A 387 12.96 -20.60 3.34
C ASP A 387 12.31 -19.94 4.55
N VAL A 388 11.05 -20.27 4.77
CA VAL A 388 10.19 -19.64 5.79
C VAL A 388 10.60 -20.03 7.21
N ALA A 389 11.30 -21.15 7.39
CA ALA A 389 11.80 -21.57 8.71
C ALA A 389 12.96 -20.69 9.21
N LYS A 390 13.70 -20.00 8.32
CA LYS A 390 14.86 -19.17 8.71
C LYS A 390 14.52 -17.87 9.42
N PHE A 391 13.28 -17.41 9.34
CA PHE A 391 12.91 -16.03 9.73
C PHE A 391 12.03 -15.93 10.98
N GLU A 392 11.50 -17.05 11.51
CA GLU A 392 10.73 -17.18 12.77
C GLU A 392 9.65 -16.11 13.06
N ASP A 393 9.13 -15.44 12.02
CA ASP A 393 8.17 -14.34 12.13
C ASP A 393 6.73 -14.83 11.87
N PRO A 394 5.81 -14.77 12.85
CA PRO A 394 4.40 -15.15 12.66
C PRO A 394 3.71 -14.39 11.53
N ASP A 395 4.12 -13.14 11.29
CA ASP A 395 3.52 -12.23 10.31
C ASP A 395 4.27 -12.26 8.94
N ASN A 396 5.31 -13.10 8.78
CA ASN A 396 6.12 -13.23 7.56
C ASN A 396 6.75 -11.90 7.04
N ARG A 397 6.89 -10.84 7.86
CA ARG A 397 7.26 -9.48 7.44
C ARG A 397 8.68 -9.40 6.87
N PHE A 398 9.59 -10.24 7.34
CA PHE A 398 10.96 -10.32 6.81
C PHE A 398 10.99 -10.91 5.38
N ILE A 399 10.18 -11.93 5.11
CA ILE A 399 10.04 -12.54 3.77
C ILE A 399 9.47 -11.53 2.78
N VAL A 400 8.44 -10.77 3.19
CA VAL A 400 7.87 -9.69 2.36
C VAL A 400 8.94 -8.63 2.03
N LYS A 401 9.81 -8.26 2.97
CA LYS A 401 10.93 -7.33 2.72
C LYS A 401 12.02 -7.89 1.81
N GLU A 402 12.31 -9.19 1.90
CA GLU A 402 13.26 -9.86 1.02
C GLU A 402 12.73 -9.88 -0.42
N ILE A 403 11.47 -10.25 -0.63
CA ILE A 403 10.79 -10.18 -1.93
C ILE A 403 10.75 -8.74 -2.47
N ILE A 404 10.44 -7.74 -1.64
CA ILE A 404 10.44 -6.32 -2.06
C ILE A 404 11.84 -5.85 -2.49
N LYS A 405 12.89 -6.29 -1.81
CA LYS A 405 14.29 -5.96 -2.17
C LYS A 405 14.68 -6.54 -3.54
N GLU A 406 14.20 -7.72 -3.89
CA GLU A 406 14.50 -8.39 -5.17
C GLU A 406 13.65 -7.84 -6.33
N ILE A 407 12.38 -7.51 -6.09
CA ILE A 407 11.47 -6.93 -7.10
C ILE A 407 11.79 -5.45 -7.38
N GLY A 408 12.17 -4.70 -6.34
CA GLY A 408 12.42 -3.26 -6.38
C GLY A 408 11.20 -2.40 -6.07
N GLU A 409 11.28 -1.11 -6.41
CA GLU A 409 10.25 -0.11 -6.12
C GLU A 409 8.97 -0.30 -6.96
N PRO A 410 7.78 0.12 -6.47
CA PRO A 410 6.52 -0.02 -7.21
C PRO A 410 6.51 0.73 -8.56
N ARG A 411 6.26 -0.02 -9.64
CA ARG A 411 6.27 0.46 -11.04
C ARG A 411 4.89 0.96 -11.54
N ASN A 412 4.07 1.46 -10.62
CA ASN A 412 2.70 1.93 -10.84
C ASN A 412 2.58 3.40 -10.42
N TYR A 413 1.42 4.02 -10.57
CA TYR A 413 1.15 5.27 -9.83
C TYR A 413 1.29 5.00 -8.33
N GLY A 414 1.98 5.89 -7.63
CA GLY A 414 2.20 5.78 -6.19
C GLY A 414 0.93 5.98 -5.36
N LEU A 415 1.12 6.33 -4.09
CA LEU A 415 0.01 6.84 -3.27
C LEU A 415 -0.53 8.13 -3.92
N THR A 416 -1.86 8.24 -4.03
CA THR A 416 -2.52 9.50 -4.35
C THR A 416 -2.29 10.49 -3.22
N ASP A 417 -2.45 11.80 -3.48
CA ASP A 417 -2.24 12.81 -2.44
C ASP A 417 -3.17 12.59 -1.23
N GLU A 418 -4.38 12.05 -1.43
CA GLU A 418 -5.31 11.70 -0.34
C GLU A 418 -4.91 10.43 0.41
N GLU A 419 -4.45 9.37 -0.26
CA GLU A 419 -3.90 8.19 0.42
C GLU A 419 -2.65 8.55 1.22
N LYS A 420 -1.81 9.43 0.67
CA LYS A 420 -0.59 9.92 1.30
C LYS A 420 -0.91 10.78 2.53
N GLU A 421 -1.85 11.73 2.43
CA GLU A 421 -2.32 12.50 3.60
C GLU A 421 -2.89 11.56 4.67
N ASN A 422 -3.69 10.58 4.29
CA ASN A 422 -4.25 9.60 5.24
C ASN A 422 -3.16 8.71 5.87
N LEU A 423 -2.09 8.35 5.15
CA LEU A 423 -0.96 7.59 5.68
C LEU A 423 -0.07 8.45 6.60
N GLU A 424 0.18 9.70 6.24
CA GLU A 424 0.90 10.67 7.08
C GLU A 424 0.11 10.94 8.37
N ARG A 425 -1.22 11.08 8.29
CA ARG A 425 -2.10 11.15 9.47
C ARG A 425 -2.06 9.89 10.33
N LYS A 426 -2.25 8.71 9.73
CA LYS A 426 -2.24 7.43 10.47
C LYS A 426 -0.89 7.18 11.15
N THR A 427 0.23 7.46 10.48
CA THR A 427 1.56 7.31 11.07
C THR A 427 1.89 8.37 12.11
N ALA A 428 1.29 9.57 12.04
CA ALA A 428 1.32 10.55 13.13
C ALA A 428 0.48 10.10 14.34
N GLU A 429 -0.72 9.57 14.12
CA GLU A 429 -1.59 9.01 15.16
C GLU A 429 -0.91 7.81 15.87
N GLU A 430 -0.29 6.89 15.12
CA GLU A 430 0.49 5.77 15.67
C GLU A 430 1.71 6.24 16.49
N ARG A 431 2.43 7.29 16.04
CA ARG A 431 3.52 7.90 16.81
C ARG A 431 3.03 8.53 18.10
N LEU A 432 1.94 9.31 18.05
CA LEU A 432 1.35 9.94 19.24
C LEU A 432 0.88 8.92 20.27
N VAL A 433 0.29 7.79 19.83
CA VAL A 433 -0.08 6.68 20.71
C VAL A 433 1.15 6.05 21.35
N LYS A 434 2.23 5.82 20.59
CA LYS A 434 3.47 5.24 21.12
C LYS A 434 4.19 6.19 22.10
N GLU A 435 4.29 7.47 21.78
CA GLU A 435 4.85 8.50 22.66
C GLU A 435 4.04 8.63 23.96
N ALA A 436 2.70 8.54 23.89
CA ALA A 436 1.84 8.53 25.07
C ALA A 436 2.04 7.27 25.93
N GLN A 437 2.24 6.09 25.33
CA GLN A 437 2.56 4.85 26.05
C GLN A 437 3.94 4.93 26.74
N GLU A 438 4.98 5.35 26.02
CA GLU A 438 6.33 5.52 26.57
C GLU A 438 6.37 6.57 27.69
N LYS A 439 5.58 7.65 27.58
CA LYS A 439 5.43 8.66 28.63
C LYS A 439 4.69 8.12 29.85
N ALA A 440 3.60 7.38 29.66
CA ALA A 440 2.84 6.78 30.76
C ALA A 440 3.65 5.71 31.52
N GLU A 441 4.44 4.89 30.82
CA GLU A 441 5.36 3.93 31.45
C GLU A 441 6.45 4.63 32.26
N ARG A 442 6.99 5.74 31.74
CA ARG A 442 7.99 6.56 32.44
C ARG A 442 7.42 7.25 33.67
N GLU A 443 6.26 7.91 33.55
CA GLU A 443 5.57 8.55 34.69
C GLU A 443 5.21 7.53 35.78
N ARG A 444 4.87 6.30 35.39
CA ARG A 444 4.67 5.18 36.32
C ARG A 444 5.96 4.80 37.04
N LYS A 445 7.07 4.57 36.33
CA LYS A 445 8.37 4.25 36.93
C LYS A 445 8.86 5.37 37.85
N GLU A 446 8.75 6.62 37.42
CA GLU A 446 9.06 7.80 38.23
C GLU A 446 8.15 7.93 39.46
N ALA A 447 6.91 7.40 39.44
CA ALA A 447 6.03 7.33 40.62
C ALA A 447 6.43 6.19 41.56
N GLU A 448 6.75 5.01 41.04
CA GLU A 448 7.23 3.85 41.80
C GLU A 448 8.56 4.19 42.53
N GLU A 449 9.56 4.76 41.82
CA GLU A 449 10.82 5.25 42.41
C GLU A 449 10.63 6.38 43.44
N ARG A 450 9.59 7.20 43.33
CA ARG A 450 9.27 8.23 44.32
C ARG A 450 8.63 7.62 45.57
N ALA A 451 7.76 6.63 45.42
CA ALA A 451 7.17 5.92 46.54
C ALA A 451 8.24 5.18 47.36
N GLU A 452 9.17 4.48 46.70
CA GLU A 452 10.30 3.83 47.37
C GLU A 452 11.19 4.84 48.11
N ARG A 453 11.53 5.98 47.50
CA ARG A 453 12.32 7.03 48.17
C ARG A 453 11.62 7.65 49.37
N ILE A 454 10.29 7.81 49.33
CA ILE A 454 9.51 8.30 50.47
C ILE A 454 9.51 7.25 51.60
N ALA A 455 9.24 5.98 51.29
CA ALA A 455 9.26 4.90 52.27
C ALA A 455 10.63 4.75 52.96
N ASN A 456 11.71 4.70 52.17
CA ASN A 456 13.08 4.63 52.68
C ASN A 456 13.45 5.85 53.55
N TRP A 457 12.96 7.05 53.19
CA TRP A 457 13.16 8.26 53.99
C TRP A 457 12.38 8.20 55.31
N GLU A 458 11.13 7.72 55.31
CA GLU A 458 10.35 7.55 56.54
C GLU A 458 10.98 6.53 57.50
N GLU A 459 11.50 5.40 56.99
CA GLU A 459 12.21 4.42 57.82
C GLU A 459 13.50 4.99 58.40
N TRP A 460 14.29 5.71 57.59
CA TRP A 460 15.48 6.42 58.05
C TRP A 460 15.16 7.45 59.12
N ASN A 461 14.09 8.23 58.96
CA ASN A 461 13.72 9.27 59.90
C ASN A 461 13.26 8.68 61.26
N LYS A 462 12.52 7.57 61.24
CA LYS A 462 12.18 6.80 62.46
C LYS A 462 13.44 6.28 63.17
N HIS A 463 14.42 5.76 62.43
CA HIS A 463 15.72 5.36 63.00
C HIS A 463 16.49 6.55 63.59
N LEU A 464 16.47 7.70 62.93
CA LEU A 464 17.15 8.92 63.40
C LEU A 464 16.53 9.47 64.69
N GLU A 465 15.21 9.42 64.84
CA GLU A 465 14.50 9.80 66.06
C GLU A 465 14.80 8.83 67.22
N GLU A 466 14.83 7.52 66.95
CA GLU A 466 15.20 6.49 67.93
C GLU A 466 16.65 6.67 68.42
N VAL A 467 17.61 6.89 67.51
CA VAL A 467 19.02 7.13 67.87
C VAL A 467 19.18 8.41 68.69
N LYS A 468 18.48 9.51 68.34
CA LYS A 468 18.49 10.75 69.13
C LYS A 468 17.95 10.55 70.54
N ARG A 469 16.89 9.74 70.70
CA ARG A 469 16.36 9.39 72.02
C ARG A 469 17.39 8.63 72.84
N GLN A 470 18.01 7.60 72.27
CA GLN A 470 19.05 6.81 72.95
C GLN A 470 20.28 7.67 73.32
N GLU A 471 20.69 8.60 72.46
CA GLU A 471 21.76 9.55 72.75
C GLU A 471 21.38 10.51 73.89
N GLN A 472 20.15 11.03 73.91
CA GLN A 472 19.67 11.87 75.01
C GLN A 472 19.57 11.10 76.33
N GLU A 473 19.01 9.88 76.33
CA GLU A 473 18.95 9.02 77.52
C GLU A 473 20.34 8.68 78.06
N LEU A 474 21.31 8.45 77.18
CA LEU A 474 22.72 8.21 77.54
C LEU A 474 23.38 9.48 78.13
N LEU A 475 23.16 10.65 77.53
CA LEU A 475 23.68 11.92 78.03
C LEU A 475 23.07 12.30 79.38
N GLU A 476 21.76 12.10 79.55
CA GLU A 476 21.08 12.29 80.83
C GLU A 476 21.66 11.34 81.89
N ALA A 477 21.83 10.05 81.58
CA ALA A 477 22.45 9.07 82.48
C ALA A 477 23.90 9.44 82.86
N GLN A 478 24.72 9.89 81.91
CA GLN A 478 26.06 10.41 82.17
C GLN A 478 26.07 11.70 83.01
N SER A 479 25.01 12.51 82.94
CA SER A 479 24.87 13.71 83.76
C SER A 479 24.51 13.42 85.23
N ILE A 480 23.88 12.28 85.53
CA ILE A 480 23.38 11.94 86.88
C ILE A 480 24.48 12.03 87.96
N PRO A 481 25.69 11.44 87.80
CA PRO A 481 26.76 11.53 88.82
C PRO A 481 27.19 12.99 89.08
N LEU A 482 27.37 13.79 88.03
CA LEU A 482 27.77 15.20 88.14
C LEU A 482 26.65 16.03 88.78
N ARG A 483 25.40 15.83 88.37
CA ARG A 483 24.23 16.50 88.93
C ARG A 483 24.04 16.15 90.41
N ASN A 484 24.24 14.90 90.80
CA ASN A 484 24.21 14.46 92.19
C ASN A 484 25.35 15.06 93.03
N TYR A 485 26.57 15.16 92.47
CA TYR A 485 27.70 15.83 93.12
C TYR A 485 27.39 17.32 93.37
N LEU A 486 26.93 18.04 92.34
CA LEU A 486 26.55 19.44 92.44
C LEU A 486 25.40 19.66 93.45
N MET A 487 24.35 18.84 93.39
CA MET A 487 23.22 18.89 94.32
C MET A 487 23.60 18.61 95.77
N LYS A 488 24.62 17.78 96.02
CA LYS A 488 25.07 17.43 97.37
C LYS A 488 26.06 18.42 97.95
N ASN A 489 27.05 18.86 97.16
CA ASN A 489 28.23 19.57 97.66
C ASN A 489 28.20 21.08 97.38
N VAL A 490 27.62 21.52 96.26
CA VAL A 490 27.64 22.93 95.83
C VAL A 490 26.30 23.62 96.11
N MET A 491 25.19 22.93 95.82
CA MET A 491 23.84 23.48 95.92
C MET A 491 23.45 23.97 97.34
N PRO A 492 23.85 23.33 98.45
CA PRO A 492 23.54 23.86 99.80
C PRO A 492 24.21 25.22 100.05
N THR A 493 25.50 25.34 99.75
CA THR A 493 26.27 26.59 99.93
C THR A 493 25.79 27.68 98.97
N LEU A 494 25.49 27.33 97.71
CA LEU A 494 24.88 28.23 96.72
C LEU A 494 23.51 28.74 97.19
N MET A 495 22.66 27.87 97.73
CA MET A 495 21.34 28.25 98.21
C MET A 495 21.40 29.11 99.48
N GLN A 496 22.39 28.91 100.35
CA GLN A 496 22.68 29.81 101.47
C GLN A 496 23.19 31.17 100.97
N GLY A 497 24.12 31.21 100.01
CA GLY A 497 24.64 32.43 99.41
C GLY A 497 23.56 33.25 98.67
N ILE A 498 22.65 32.60 97.95
CA ILE A 498 21.52 33.26 97.29
C ILE A 498 20.56 33.87 98.34
N ASN A 499 20.24 33.15 99.42
CA ASN A 499 19.42 33.69 100.50
C ASN A 499 20.09 34.90 101.18
N GLU A 500 21.41 34.85 101.42
CA GLU A 500 22.15 35.93 102.06
C GLU A 500 22.32 37.14 101.13
N CYS A 501 22.52 36.91 99.82
CA CYS A 501 22.50 37.95 98.79
C CYS A 501 21.14 38.65 98.73
N CYS A 502 20.04 37.89 98.78
CA CYS A 502 18.68 38.42 98.86
C CYS A 502 18.40 39.22 100.15
N ARG A 503 19.12 38.90 101.25
CA ARG A 503 19.04 39.58 102.55
C ARG A 503 19.82 40.89 102.58
N ILE A 504 21.02 40.91 102.00
CA ILE A 504 21.93 42.07 102.02
C ILE A 504 21.64 43.05 100.88
N ARG A 505 21.21 42.56 99.70
CA ARG A 505 21.01 43.34 98.47
C ARG A 505 22.22 44.21 98.09
N PRO A 506 23.38 43.58 97.80
CA PRO A 506 24.55 44.27 97.26
C PRO A 506 24.26 44.88 95.88
N ASP A 507 25.01 45.91 95.50
CA ASP A 507 24.88 46.57 94.19
C ASP A 507 25.25 45.64 93.01
N ASP A 508 26.17 44.69 93.22
CA ASP A 508 26.38 43.55 92.32
C ASP A 508 26.07 42.23 93.05
N PRO A 509 24.99 41.50 92.67
CA PRO A 509 24.63 40.23 93.28
C PRO A 509 25.40 39.02 92.73
N VAL A 510 26.10 39.16 91.59
CA VAL A 510 26.88 38.08 90.98
C VAL A 510 28.26 38.00 91.62
N ASP A 511 28.97 39.13 91.71
CA ASP A 511 30.28 39.21 92.38
C ASP A 511 30.15 38.91 93.89
N PHE A 512 29.10 39.39 94.54
CA PHE A 512 28.84 39.02 95.95
C PHE A 512 28.61 37.52 96.12
N LEU A 513 27.84 36.89 95.23
CA LEU A 513 27.59 35.45 95.31
C LEU A 513 28.85 34.63 95.01
N ALA A 514 29.70 35.10 94.08
CA ALA A 514 31.01 34.51 93.81
C ALA A 514 31.92 34.61 95.04
N GLU A 515 32.07 35.79 95.65
CA GLU A 515 32.82 35.96 96.90
C GLU A 515 32.28 35.06 98.03
N TYR A 516 30.96 34.96 98.18
CA TYR A 516 30.33 34.13 99.20
C TYR A 516 30.65 32.65 98.99
N LEU A 517 30.63 32.17 97.74
CA LEU A 517 31.01 30.80 97.40
C LEU A 517 32.49 30.53 97.64
N PHE A 518 33.39 31.44 97.26
CA PHE A 518 34.82 31.31 97.55
C PHE A 518 35.11 31.27 99.06
N LYS A 519 34.43 32.11 99.86
CA LYS A 519 34.61 32.19 101.32
C LYS A 519 34.02 31.00 102.09
N ASN A 520 33.09 30.25 101.50
CA ASN A 520 32.41 29.10 102.11
C ASN A 520 32.63 27.79 101.33
N SER A 521 33.67 27.73 100.50
CA SER A 521 34.07 26.50 99.81
C SER A 521 34.64 25.49 100.82
N PRO A 522 34.19 24.23 100.82
CA PRO A 522 34.69 23.21 101.77
C PRO A 522 36.10 22.67 101.42
N ASP A 523 36.68 23.05 100.28
CA ASP A 523 37.98 22.56 99.78
C ASP A 523 38.93 23.73 99.45
N ILE A 524 39.31 24.55 100.45
CA ILE A 524 40.43 25.52 100.38
C ILE A 524 41.25 25.50 101.69
N GLU A 525 41.98 24.40 101.90
CA GLU A 525 43.24 24.31 102.68
C GLU A 525 44.29 23.56 101.86
#